data_AF-B2B2K2-F1
#
_entry.id   AF-B2B2K2-F1
#
_cell.length_a   1.000
_cell.length_b   1.000
_cell.length_c   1.000
_cell.angle_alpha   90.00
_cell.angle_beta   90.00
_cell.angle_gamma   90.00
#
_symmetry.space_group_name_H-M   'P 1'
#
loop_
_entity.id
_entity.type
_entity.pdbx_description
1 polymer ?
#
loop_
_entity_poly.entity_id
_entity_poly.type
_entity_poly.pdbx_seq_one_letter_code
_entity_poly.pdbx_strand_id
1 'polypeptide(L)'
;LDVAFNDALSNNSKALNTHCKAASTIGLQCLEAIDNVFNPPTLDDDTLLTLIAYCHPDQNWSDDPTKIAKIAAAILKTYPFPNKTDFITSTILQSYLRPLFSKSKPSTITSSGRKAEYQTDNSRDGIPDDTAATKPWKFTDLRSIPVFSWAVTEANNALISTHWPSYIPVLLTLADDSTTPIRQTGLNILSNFLTKIPAKTLQDTGLGQVFADAVFPTLSYLPSLTPEDESLQLLEPAYKALLVLAGKQSATGGKEGRGSSPRHKLLDHLIREGIFTGYLHAKNHVRIVELLCRETVEIVDAMGVHAVKHLKDMIPMISAILTDPFASAAPRTLLSAVKALQAVLRNCWPRLMTGSVWQDEIINALVMCWLNLDEPTNNISDDSLEEVRKELVTSFQALSAIARTEGTDLSARVEPLVAKAGSLAGLFLGLVDDDMGF
;
A
#
# COMPACT_ATOMS: atom_id res chain seq x y z
N LEU A 1 -8.06 -5.76 -44.50
CA LEU A 1 -6.60 -5.60 -44.68
C LEU A 1 -5.94 -5.19 -43.37
N ASP A 2 -6.46 -4.18 -42.65
CA ASP A 2 -5.91 -3.76 -41.34
C ASP A 2 -6.00 -4.79 -40.22
N VAL A 3 -7.08 -5.59 -40.14
CA VAL A 3 -7.22 -6.62 -39.09
C VAL A 3 -6.18 -7.73 -39.26
N ALA A 4 -6.00 -8.24 -40.48
CA ALA A 4 -5.02 -9.30 -40.77
C ALA A 4 -3.56 -8.82 -40.59
N PHE A 5 -3.28 -7.54 -40.88
CA PHE A 5 -1.97 -6.93 -40.64
C PHE A 5 -1.69 -6.76 -39.14
N ASN A 6 -2.68 -6.31 -38.36
CA ASN A 6 -2.59 -6.21 -36.91
C ASN A 6 -2.45 -7.58 -36.23
N ASP A 7 -3.15 -8.61 -36.73
CA ASP A 7 -3.02 -9.98 -36.25
C ASP A 7 -1.62 -10.55 -36.53
N ALA A 8 -1.07 -10.29 -37.72
CA ALA A 8 0.30 -10.69 -38.07
C ALA A 8 1.35 -10.00 -37.18
N LEU A 9 1.22 -8.69 -36.94
CA LEU A 9 2.10 -7.95 -36.03
C LEU A 9 2.01 -8.46 -34.59
N SER A 10 0.79 -8.71 -34.10
CA SER A 10 0.54 -9.27 -32.76
C SER A 10 1.19 -10.64 -32.60
N ASN A 11 1.03 -11.51 -33.60
CA ASN A 11 1.61 -12.85 -33.59
C ASN A 11 3.14 -12.81 -33.67
N ASN A 12 3.71 -11.94 -34.50
CA ASN A 12 5.17 -11.76 -34.58
C ASN A 12 5.74 -11.21 -33.27
N SER A 13 5.07 -10.25 -32.63
CA SER A 13 5.46 -9.71 -31.32
C SER A 13 5.46 -10.80 -30.24
N LYS A 14 4.42 -11.64 -30.20
CA LYS A 14 4.34 -12.78 -29.28
C LYS A 14 5.47 -13.78 -29.53
N ALA A 15 5.70 -14.16 -30.78
CA ALA A 15 6.76 -15.09 -31.15
C ALA A 15 8.16 -14.56 -30.76
N LEU A 16 8.42 -13.27 -31.02
CA LEU A 16 9.66 -12.61 -30.61
C LEU A 16 9.82 -12.62 -29.09
N ASN A 17 8.77 -12.31 -28.33
CA ASN A 17 8.80 -12.32 -26.87
C ASN A 17 9.14 -13.73 -26.33
N THR A 18 8.50 -14.78 -26.86
CA THR A 18 8.82 -16.17 -26.51
C THR A 18 10.27 -16.51 -26.84
N HIS A 19 10.78 -16.10 -28.01
CA HIS A 19 12.18 -16.35 -28.37
C HIS A 19 13.15 -15.64 -27.44
N CYS A 20 12.90 -14.37 -27.10
CA CYS A 20 13.70 -13.61 -26.15
C CYS A 20 13.73 -14.25 -24.75
N LYS A 21 12.61 -14.79 -24.27
CA LYS A 21 12.51 -15.49 -22.99
C LYS A 21 13.27 -16.81 -22.95
N ALA A 22 13.22 -17.57 -24.04
CA ALA A 22 14.03 -18.77 -24.17
C ALA A 22 15.52 -18.43 -24.23
N ALA A 23 15.88 -17.39 -24.99
CA ALA A 23 17.27 -16.94 -25.14
C ALA A 23 17.86 -16.42 -23.82
N SER A 24 17.12 -15.67 -23.01
CA SER A 24 17.59 -15.21 -21.70
C SER A 24 17.87 -16.38 -20.75
N THR A 25 16.99 -17.39 -20.77
CA THR A 25 17.12 -18.61 -19.98
C THR A 25 18.39 -19.36 -20.34
N ILE A 26 18.61 -19.59 -21.65
CA ILE A 26 19.82 -20.25 -22.16
C ILE A 26 21.06 -19.41 -21.85
N GLY A 27 20.99 -18.09 -22.02
CA GLY A 27 22.09 -17.17 -21.76
C GLY A 27 22.62 -17.27 -20.32
N LEU A 28 21.72 -17.29 -19.34
CA LEU A 28 22.11 -17.42 -17.92
C LEU A 28 22.60 -18.83 -17.56
N GLN A 29 22.07 -19.88 -18.19
CA GLN A 29 22.62 -21.23 -18.04
C GLN A 29 24.01 -21.37 -18.65
N CYS A 30 24.26 -20.72 -19.80
CA CYS A 30 25.59 -20.63 -20.38
C CYS A 30 26.54 -19.87 -19.45
N LEU A 31 26.10 -18.76 -18.86
CA LEU A 31 26.90 -18.01 -17.90
C LEU A 31 27.23 -18.84 -16.66
N GLU A 32 26.28 -19.60 -16.12
CA GLU A 32 26.49 -20.55 -15.02
C GLU A 32 27.49 -21.64 -15.40
N ALA A 33 27.40 -22.20 -16.62
CA ALA A 33 28.34 -23.21 -17.09
C ALA A 33 29.76 -22.63 -17.24
N ILE A 34 29.89 -21.42 -17.79
CA ILE A 34 31.16 -20.70 -17.92
C ILE A 34 31.75 -20.39 -16.53
N ASP A 35 30.92 -19.91 -15.60
CA ASP A 35 31.32 -19.63 -14.22
C ASP A 35 31.90 -20.88 -13.55
N ASN A 36 31.22 -22.02 -13.65
CA ASN A 36 31.66 -23.29 -13.08
C ASN A 36 32.97 -23.82 -13.69
N VAL A 37 33.25 -23.51 -14.97
CA VAL A 37 34.43 -24.01 -15.68
C VAL A 37 35.64 -23.09 -15.48
N PHE A 38 35.44 -21.78 -15.61
CA PHE A 38 36.52 -20.81 -15.64
C PHE A 38 36.72 -20.09 -14.32
N ASN A 39 35.66 -19.96 -13.50
CA ASN A 39 35.63 -19.26 -12.21
C ASN A 39 36.49 -17.99 -12.21
N PRO A 40 36.15 -17.00 -13.07
CA PRO A 40 36.95 -15.79 -13.16
C PRO A 40 37.10 -15.11 -11.79
N PRO A 41 38.15 -14.32 -11.56
CA PRO A 41 38.32 -13.64 -10.28
C PRO A 41 37.33 -12.49 -10.07
N THR A 42 36.83 -11.89 -11.16
CA THR A 42 35.93 -10.73 -11.15
C THR A 42 35.02 -10.74 -12.38
N LEU A 43 33.83 -10.17 -12.25
CA LEU A 43 32.92 -9.89 -13.37
C LEU A 43 32.94 -8.39 -13.69
N ASP A 44 32.69 -8.04 -14.94
CA ASP A 44 32.53 -6.64 -15.35
C ASP A 44 31.17 -6.06 -14.89
N ASP A 45 31.09 -4.73 -14.87
CA ASP A 45 29.92 -4.02 -14.37
C ASP A 45 28.63 -4.35 -15.15
N ASP A 46 28.68 -4.56 -16.47
CA ASP A 46 27.46 -4.85 -17.25
C ASP A 46 26.95 -6.27 -16.98
N THR A 47 27.86 -7.23 -16.82
CA THR A 47 27.51 -8.58 -16.35
C THR A 47 26.90 -8.55 -14.96
N LEU A 48 27.47 -7.79 -14.03
CA LEU A 48 26.92 -7.63 -12.67
C LEU A 48 25.54 -6.97 -12.68
N LEU A 49 25.34 -5.90 -13.45
CA LEU A 49 24.06 -5.24 -13.62
C LEU A 49 23.01 -6.20 -14.18
N THR A 50 23.39 -7.01 -15.17
CA THR A 50 22.51 -8.04 -15.75
C THR A 50 22.11 -9.07 -14.71
N LEU A 51 23.07 -9.67 -14.01
CA LEU A 51 22.81 -10.64 -12.95
C LEU A 51 21.90 -10.07 -11.85
N ILE A 52 22.14 -8.84 -11.41
CA ILE A 52 21.29 -8.15 -10.43
C ILE A 52 19.86 -8.05 -10.96
N ALA A 53 19.70 -7.62 -12.20
CA ALA A 53 18.40 -7.46 -12.81
C ALA A 53 17.63 -8.79 -12.81
N TYR A 54 18.29 -9.89 -13.18
CA TYR A 54 17.69 -11.23 -13.27
C TYR A 54 17.43 -11.90 -11.90
N CYS A 55 17.92 -11.34 -10.79
CA CYS A 55 17.58 -11.83 -9.45
C CYS A 55 16.13 -11.59 -9.04
N HIS A 56 15.38 -10.80 -9.81
CA HIS A 56 14.00 -10.42 -9.54
C HIS A 56 13.02 -11.39 -10.25
N PRO A 57 12.37 -12.32 -9.51
CA PRO A 57 11.50 -13.33 -10.12
C PRO A 57 10.15 -12.76 -10.60
N ASP A 58 9.82 -11.53 -10.18
CA ASP A 58 8.67 -10.75 -10.63
C ASP A 58 8.80 -10.27 -12.08
N GLN A 59 10.01 -10.37 -12.66
CA GLN A 59 10.26 -9.97 -14.04
C GLN A 59 9.85 -11.07 -15.02
N ASN A 60 9.11 -10.68 -16.06
CA ASN A 60 8.62 -11.59 -17.11
C ASN A 60 9.66 -11.80 -18.23
N TRP A 61 10.93 -11.96 -17.88
CA TRP A 61 12.04 -12.03 -18.84
C TRP A 61 12.42 -13.46 -19.26
N SER A 62 11.88 -14.48 -18.59
CA SER A 62 12.19 -15.90 -18.82
C SER A 62 10.91 -16.73 -18.75
N ASP A 63 10.96 -17.94 -19.32
CA ASP A 63 9.90 -18.94 -19.19
C ASP A 63 9.83 -19.54 -17.77
N ASP A 64 10.95 -19.52 -17.02
CA ASP A 64 11.03 -19.90 -15.61
C ASP A 64 11.79 -18.82 -14.81
N PRO A 65 11.14 -17.68 -14.49
CA PRO A 65 11.76 -16.57 -13.78
C PRO A 65 12.33 -16.96 -12.41
N THR A 66 11.70 -17.90 -11.71
CA THR A 66 12.15 -18.33 -10.38
C THR A 66 13.45 -19.11 -10.45
N LYS A 67 13.57 -20.04 -11.42
CA LYS A 67 14.81 -20.78 -11.64
C LYS A 67 15.94 -19.86 -12.07
N ILE A 68 15.67 -18.95 -13.00
CA ILE A 68 16.67 -18.00 -13.48
C ILE A 68 17.14 -17.05 -12.38
N ALA A 69 16.24 -16.54 -11.54
CA ALA A 69 16.60 -15.74 -10.38
C ALA A 69 17.52 -16.48 -9.41
N LYS A 70 17.30 -17.78 -9.19
CA LYS A 70 18.18 -18.61 -8.35
C LYS A 70 19.57 -18.76 -8.96
N ILE A 71 19.67 -18.98 -10.26
CA ILE A 71 20.97 -19.07 -10.97
C ILE A 71 21.72 -17.74 -10.86
N ALA A 72 21.06 -16.63 -11.19
CA ALA A 72 21.68 -15.30 -11.12
C ALA A 72 22.15 -14.96 -9.70
N ALA A 73 21.33 -15.24 -8.68
CA ALA A 73 21.69 -15.02 -7.28
C ALA A 73 22.84 -15.94 -6.82
N ALA A 74 22.90 -17.19 -7.30
CA ALA A 74 23.99 -18.11 -6.99
C ALA A 74 25.32 -17.60 -7.55
N ILE A 75 25.32 -17.15 -8.81
CA ILE A 75 26.51 -16.56 -9.44
C ILE A 75 26.93 -15.30 -8.67
N LEU A 76 26.02 -14.33 -8.42
CA LEU A 76 26.35 -13.12 -7.67
C LEU A 76 26.95 -13.40 -6.28
N LYS A 77 26.53 -14.49 -5.62
CA LYS A 77 27.06 -14.88 -4.32
C LYS A 77 28.53 -15.31 -4.39
N THR A 78 28.97 -15.86 -5.52
CA THR A 78 30.37 -16.22 -5.79
C THR A 78 31.25 -14.98 -5.96
N TYR A 79 30.66 -13.85 -6.39
CA TYR A 79 31.36 -12.60 -6.67
C TYR A 79 31.02 -11.51 -5.65
N PRO A 80 31.68 -11.48 -4.47
CA PRO A 80 31.44 -10.45 -3.49
C PRO A 80 31.88 -9.09 -4.03
N PHE A 81 31.02 -8.08 -3.91
CA PHE A 81 31.36 -6.69 -4.25
C PHE A 81 32.43 -6.17 -3.28
N PRO A 82 33.70 -5.97 -3.72
CA PRO A 82 34.80 -5.63 -2.81
C PRO A 82 34.54 -4.31 -2.06
N ASN A 83 33.90 -3.37 -2.74
CA ASN A 83 33.33 -2.17 -2.13
C ASN A 83 31.89 -1.97 -2.63
N LYS A 84 30.96 -2.67 -1.98
CA LYS A 84 29.52 -2.58 -2.29
C LYS A 84 28.95 -1.17 -2.23
N THR A 85 29.44 -0.34 -1.31
CA THR A 85 29.01 1.06 -1.20
C THR A 85 29.38 1.83 -2.45
N ASP A 86 30.64 1.73 -2.87
CA ASP A 86 31.13 2.40 -4.08
C ASP A 86 30.45 1.88 -5.35
N PHE A 87 30.22 0.56 -5.44
CA PHE A 87 29.47 -0.02 -6.55
C PHE A 87 28.05 0.54 -6.65
N ILE A 88 27.34 0.67 -5.52
CA ILE A 88 26.00 1.29 -5.49
C ILE A 88 26.09 2.76 -5.89
N THR A 89 27.00 3.54 -5.30
CA THR A 89 27.01 4.99 -5.50
C THR A 89 27.57 5.38 -6.86
N SER A 90 28.75 4.87 -7.20
CA SER A 90 29.53 5.29 -8.36
C SER A 90 29.10 4.56 -9.63
N THR A 91 28.97 3.23 -9.57
CA THR A 91 28.58 2.43 -10.74
C THR A 91 27.07 2.53 -11.00
N ILE A 92 26.23 2.15 -10.03
CA ILE A 92 24.77 2.07 -10.26
C ILE A 92 24.14 3.46 -10.34
N LEU A 93 24.24 4.27 -9.28
CA LEU A 93 23.49 5.53 -9.22
C LEU A 93 24.06 6.60 -10.17
N GLN A 94 25.38 6.79 -10.21
CA GLN A 94 26.01 7.85 -10.99
C GLN A 94 26.30 7.46 -12.44
N SER A 95 26.97 6.33 -12.71
CA SER A 95 27.37 5.98 -14.08
C SER A 95 26.22 5.38 -14.89
N TYR A 96 25.37 4.55 -14.28
CA TYR A 96 24.33 3.81 -14.99
C TYR A 96 22.96 4.52 -14.97
N LEU A 97 22.37 4.75 -13.79
CA LEU A 97 20.99 5.24 -13.68
C LEU A 97 20.85 6.73 -13.97
N ARG A 98 21.77 7.58 -13.50
CA ARG A 98 21.66 9.04 -13.68
C ARG A 98 21.50 9.45 -15.15
N PRO A 99 22.26 8.93 -16.12
CA PRO A 99 22.03 9.22 -17.54
C PRO A 99 20.62 8.84 -18.01
N LEU A 100 20.13 7.66 -17.64
CA LEU A 100 18.83 7.13 -18.04
C LEU A 100 17.64 7.95 -17.51
N PHE A 101 17.76 8.49 -16.29
CA PHE A 101 16.71 9.28 -15.63
C PHE A 101 16.85 10.80 -15.79
N SER A 102 17.98 11.28 -16.33
CA SER A 102 18.28 12.72 -16.44
C SER A 102 17.21 13.54 -17.17
N LYS A 103 16.56 12.96 -18.19
CA LYS A 103 15.51 13.60 -19.00
C LYS A 103 14.11 13.55 -18.36
N SER A 104 13.90 12.67 -17.39
CA SER A 104 12.60 12.47 -16.72
C SER A 104 12.59 13.03 -15.29
N LYS A 105 13.54 13.93 -14.99
CA LYS A 105 13.71 14.46 -13.65
C LYS A 105 12.48 15.28 -13.23
N PRO A 106 11.87 15.00 -12.07
CA PRO A 106 10.73 15.77 -11.57
C PRO A 106 11.10 17.24 -11.29
N SER A 107 10.19 18.16 -11.64
CA SER A 107 10.33 19.60 -11.37
C SER A 107 10.11 19.96 -9.89
N THR A 108 9.56 19.05 -9.10
CA THR A 108 9.30 19.22 -7.66
C THR A 108 10.57 19.21 -6.80
N ILE A 109 11.73 18.90 -7.39
CA ILE A 109 13.02 18.80 -6.69
C ILE A 109 14.15 19.60 -7.37
N THR A 110 15.07 20.10 -6.54
CA THR A 110 16.29 20.79 -7.00
C THR A 110 17.32 19.81 -7.58
N SER A 111 18.42 20.30 -8.16
CA SER A 111 19.59 19.47 -8.55
C SER A 111 20.18 18.67 -7.39
N SER A 112 20.05 19.18 -6.16
CA SER A 112 20.46 18.50 -4.93
C SER A 112 19.39 17.58 -4.33
N GLY A 113 18.28 17.32 -5.04
CA GLY A 113 17.21 16.43 -4.61
C GLY A 113 16.33 16.98 -3.49
N ARG A 114 16.50 18.24 -3.07
CA ARG A 114 15.64 18.90 -2.07
C ARG A 114 14.33 19.36 -2.70
N LYS A 115 13.31 19.63 -1.89
CA LYS A 115 12.07 20.26 -2.38
C LYS A 115 12.39 21.56 -3.12
N ALA A 116 11.85 21.74 -4.32
CA ALA A 116 11.96 22.98 -5.09
C ALA A 116 11.04 24.06 -4.48
N GLU A 117 11.58 25.26 -4.27
CA GLU A 117 10.82 26.41 -3.76
C GLU A 117 9.97 27.06 -4.86
N TYR A 118 10.49 27.06 -6.09
CA TYR A 118 9.79 27.52 -7.29
C TYR A 118 9.59 26.32 -8.22
N GLN A 119 8.35 25.91 -8.42
CA GLN A 119 8.01 24.97 -9.47
C GLN A 119 7.96 25.75 -10.78
N THR A 120 8.67 25.27 -11.78
CA THR A 120 8.44 25.75 -13.15
C THR A 120 7.07 25.22 -13.55
N ASP A 121 6.12 26.13 -13.80
CA ASP A 121 4.81 25.82 -14.38
C ASP A 121 5.01 25.29 -15.81
N ASN A 122 5.47 24.05 -15.91
CA ASN A 122 5.23 23.25 -17.09
C ASN A 122 3.81 22.71 -16.90
N SER A 123 2.83 23.51 -17.30
CA SER A 123 1.42 23.15 -17.30
C SER A 123 1.26 21.69 -17.72
N ARG A 124 0.75 20.85 -16.81
CA ARG A 124 0.40 19.45 -17.05
C ARG A 124 -0.87 19.33 -17.92
N ASP A 125 -1.06 20.26 -18.86
CA ASP A 125 -2.25 20.38 -19.70
C ASP A 125 -2.17 19.51 -20.97
N GLY A 126 -1.10 18.71 -21.12
CA GLY A 126 -0.90 17.79 -22.23
C GLY A 126 -0.72 16.33 -21.79
N ILE A 127 -1.00 15.41 -22.71
CA ILE A 127 -0.70 13.97 -22.54
C ILE A 127 0.82 13.83 -22.31
N PRO A 128 1.28 13.20 -21.22
CA PRO A 128 2.70 12.99 -20.98
C PRO A 128 3.37 12.25 -22.14
N ASP A 129 4.47 12.79 -22.66
CA ASP A 129 5.28 12.11 -23.68
C ASP A 129 5.95 10.87 -23.07
N ASP A 130 5.43 9.69 -23.41
CA ASP A 130 5.88 8.38 -22.94
C ASP A 130 6.71 7.67 -24.02
N THR A 131 7.82 8.29 -24.44
CA THR A 131 8.72 7.74 -25.47
C THR A 131 10.14 7.53 -24.97
N ALA A 132 10.95 6.79 -25.73
CA ALA A 132 12.38 6.61 -25.44
C ALA A 132 13.17 7.94 -25.42
N ALA A 133 12.65 8.98 -26.08
CA ALA A 133 13.29 10.29 -26.11
C ALA A 133 13.22 11.00 -24.74
N THR A 134 12.07 10.90 -24.06
CA THR A 134 11.78 11.56 -22.78
C THR A 134 11.98 10.65 -21.57
N LYS A 135 11.80 9.34 -21.73
CA LYS A 135 11.97 8.30 -20.70
C LYS A 135 12.92 7.17 -21.16
N PRO A 136 14.22 7.45 -21.38
CA PRO A 136 15.19 6.40 -21.77
C PRO A 136 15.23 5.22 -20.79
N TRP A 137 15.11 5.47 -19.49
CA TRP A 137 15.06 4.44 -18.46
C TRP A 137 13.95 3.40 -18.66
N LYS A 138 12.84 3.76 -19.31
CA LYS A 138 11.68 2.88 -19.54
C LYS A 138 11.81 2.04 -20.80
N PHE A 139 12.53 2.55 -21.82
CA PHE A 139 12.50 1.98 -23.18
C PHE A 139 13.88 1.55 -23.71
N THR A 140 14.98 2.09 -23.18
CA THR A 140 16.33 1.79 -23.66
C THR A 140 16.93 0.60 -22.92
N ASP A 141 16.78 0.53 -21.60
CA ASP A 141 17.31 -0.56 -20.79
C ASP A 141 16.35 -0.91 -19.64
N LEU A 142 15.70 -2.06 -19.77
CA LEU A 142 14.69 -2.56 -18.83
C LEU A 142 15.30 -3.00 -17.48
N ARG A 143 16.63 -3.16 -17.41
CA ARG A 143 17.33 -3.51 -16.17
C ARG A 143 17.31 -2.37 -15.15
N SER A 144 17.01 -1.14 -15.58
CA SER A 144 17.09 0.08 -14.77
C SER A 144 16.28 0.00 -13.46
N ILE A 145 15.03 -0.48 -13.52
CA ILE A 145 14.12 -0.60 -12.37
C ILE A 145 14.59 -1.67 -11.37
N PRO A 146 14.81 -2.94 -11.78
CA PRO A 146 15.27 -3.97 -10.84
C PRO A 146 16.66 -3.68 -10.28
N VAL A 147 17.59 -3.14 -11.07
CA VAL A 147 18.89 -2.67 -10.55
C VAL A 147 18.70 -1.59 -9.49
N PHE A 148 17.79 -0.64 -9.70
CA PHE A 148 17.50 0.38 -8.69
C PHE A 148 16.85 -0.21 -7.43
N SER A 149 15.93 -1.17 -7.60
CA SER A 149 15.30 -1.91 -6.50
C SER A 149 16.33 -2.62 -5.64
N TRP A 150 17.29 -3.31 -6.28
CA TRP A 150 18.43 -3.93 -5.61
C TRP A 150 19.29 -2.90 -4.87
N ALA A 151 19.64 -1.79 -5.52
CA ALA A 151 20.44 -0.73 -4.89
C ALA A 151 19.79 -0.19 -3.61
N VAL A 152 18.47 0.06 -3.63
CA VAL A 152 17.71 0.48 -2.44
C VAL A 152 17.68 -0.63 -1.39
N THR A 153 17.51 -1.88 -1.78
CA THR A 153 17.44 -3.04 -0.88
C THR A 153 18.77 -3.29 -0.16
N GLU A 154 19.87 -3.19 -0.89
CA GLU A 154 21.21 -3.45 -0.40
C GLU A 154 21.87 -2.28 0.32
N ALA A 155 21.39 -1.05 0.07
CA ALA A 155 21.83 0.12 0.81
C ALA A 155 21.41 0.02 2.29
N ASN A 156 22.37 0.25 3.20
CA ASN A 156 22.09 0.37 4.62
C ASN A 156 21.70 1.81 4.99
N ASN A 157 21.26 2.02 6.24
CA ASN A 157 20.84 3.33 6.72
C ASN A 157 21.94 4.38 6.63
N ALA A 158 23.21 4.01 6.84
CA ALA A 158 24.34 4.93 6.76
C ALA A 158 24.57 5.42 5.32
N LEU A 159 24.52 4.51 4.35
CA LEU A 159 24.67 4.83 2.93
C LEU A 159 23.54 5.76 2.47
N ILE A 160 22.28 5.43 2.79
CA ILE A 160 21.14 6.29 2.46
C ILE A 160 21.25 7.64 3.13
N SER A 161 21.67 7.70 4.41
CA SER A 161 21.83 8.97 5.12
C SER A 161 22.79 9.94 4.42
N THR A 162 23.84 9.41 3.79
CA THR A 162 24.86 10.20 3.08
C THR A 162 24.47 10.49 1.63
N HIS A 163 23.93 9.49 0.92
CA HIS A 163 23.75 9.54 -0.54
C HIS A 163 22.29 9.63 -1.00
N TRP A 164 21.33 9.88 -0.09
CA TRP A 164 19.90 10.01 -0.42
C TRP A 164 19.60 10.89 -1.64
N PRO A 165 20.31 12.02 -1.94
CA PRO A 165 19.94 12.88 -3.07
C PRO A 165 19.92 12.17 -4.42
N SER A 166 20.77 11.15 -4.59
CA SER A 166 20.86 10.39 -5.86
C SER A 166 19.71 9.41 -6.06
N TYR A 167 18.98 9.06 -5.00
CA TYR A 167 17.82 8.16 -5.08
C TYR A 167 16.52 8.90 -5.42
N ILE A 168 16.39 10.16 -4.98
CA ILE A 168 15.13 10.91 -5.04
C ILE A 168 14.56 11.04 -6.47
N PRO A 169 15.35 11.43 -7.50
CA PRO A 169 14.81 11.57 -8.85
C PRO A 169 14.20 10.27 -9.35
N VAL A 170 14.89 9.14 -9.16
CA VAL A 170 14.44 7.82 -9.61
C VAL A 170 13.17 7.40 -8.86
N LEU A 171 13.12 7.56 -7.54
CA LEU A 171 11.95 7.25 -6.71
C LEU A 171 10.70 8.00 -7.16
N LEU A 172 10.82 9.31 -7.35
CA LEU A 172 9.70 10.16 -7.75
C LEU A 172 9.28 9.87 -9.19
N THR A 173 10.22 9.69 -10.13
CA THR A 173 9.90 9.31 -11.51
C THR A 173 9.12 8.00 -11.58
N LEU A 174 9.50 6.99 -10.79
CA LEU A 174 8.79 5.71 -10.76
C LEU A 174 7.42 5.81 -10.07
N ALA A 175 7.34 6.53 -8.95
CA ALA A 175 6.07 6.75 -8.24
C ALA A 175 5.07 7.58 -9.06
N ASP A 176 5.54 8.44 -9.97
CA ASP A 176 4.72 9.28 -10.85
C ASP A 176 4.42 8.65 -12.22
N ASP A 177 4.90 7.44 -12.54
CA ASP A 177 4.69 6.85 -13.88
C ASP A 177 3.21 6.50 -14.13
N SER A 178 2.77 6.60 -15.40
CA SER A 178 1.39 6.33 -15.79
C SER A 178 1.05 4.83 -15.88
N THR A 179 2.05 3.95 -15.96
CA THR A 179 1.81 2.50 -16.09
C THR A 179 1.74 1.82 -14.74
N THR A 180 0.67 1.05 -14.53
CA THR A 180 0.35 0.37 -13.26
C THR A 180 1.53 -0.45 -12.71
N PRO A 181 2.21 -1.33 -13.48
CA PRO A 181 3.29 -2.16 -12.92
C PRO A 181 4.52 -1.34 -12.48
N ILE A 182 4.85 -0.27 -13.22
CA ILE A 182 5.99 0.60 -12.88
C ILE A 182 5.67 1.42 -11.64
N ARG A 183 4.47 2.02 -11.58
CA ARG A 183 4.01 2.78 -10.41
C ARG A 183 3.97 1.92 -9.17
N GLN A 184 3.37 0.72 -9.25
CA GLN A 184 3.35 -0.26 -8.16
C GLN A 184 4.76 -0.55 -7.65
N THR A 185 5.69 -0.85 -8.56
CA THR A 185 7.09 -1.12 -8.23
C THR A 185 7.76 0.10 -7.60
N GLY A 186 7.53 1.30 -8.14
CA GLY A 186 8.03 2.56 -7.61
C GLY A 186 7.57 2.82 -6.18
N LEU A 187 6.30 2.57 -5.87
CA LEU A 187 5.73 2.71 -4.53
C LEU A 187 6.34 1.70 -3.54
N ASN A 188 6.57 0.47 -3.97
CA ASN A 188 7.22 -0.55 -3.14
C ASN A 188 8.69 -0.19 -2.84
N ILE A 189 9.44 0.27 -3.85
CA ILE A 189 10.83 0.73 -3.67
C ILE A 189 10.85 1.97 -2.76
N LEU A 190 9.92 2.90 -2.94
CA LEU A 190 9.77 4.08 -2.09
C LEU A 190 9.49 3.70 -0.64
N SER A 191 8.57 2.78 -0.39
CA SER A 191 8.29 2.29 0.96
C SER A 191 9.55 1.71 1.62
N ASN A 192 10.30 0.87 0.92
CA ASN A 192 11.57 0.32 1.41
C ASN A 192 12.60 1.43 1.72
N PHE A 193 12.79 2.37 0.79
CA PHE A 193 13.68 3.53 1.00
C PHE A 193 13.28 4.36 2.22
N LEU A 194 11.98 4.62 2.39
CA LEU A 194 11.45 5.39 3.52
C LEU A 194 11.73 4.72 4.87
N THR A 195 11.82 3.39 4.94
CA THR A 195 12.20 2.72 6.20
C THR A 195 13.63 3.05 6.63
N LYS A 196 14.52 3.36 5.68
CA LYS A 196 15.96 3.54 5.88
C LYS A 196 16.41 5.00 5.96
N ILE A 197 15.70 5.92 5.31
CA ILE A 197 16.03 7.34 5.38
C ILE A 197 15.81 7.90 6.80
N PRO A 198 16.73 8.73 7.34
CA PRO A 198 16.54 9.36 8.64
C PRO A 198 15.34 10.32 8.64
N ALA A 199 14.53 10.25 9.69
CA ALA A 199 13.39 11.16 9.91
C ALA A 199 13.82 12.64 9.87
N LYS A 200 14.98 12.95 10.46
CA LYS A 200 15.57 14.30 10.47
C LYS A 200 15.83 14.82 9.05
N THR A 201 16.32 13.97 8.14
CA THR A 201 16.54 14.34 6.74
C THR A 201 15.23 14.73 6.06
N LEU A 202 14.14 13.99 6.28
CA LEU A 202 12.83 14.33 5.71
C LEU A 202 12.30 15.68 6.23
N GLN A 203 12.53 15.96 7.52
CA GLN A 203 12.12 17.22 8.16
C GLN A 203 12.93 18.41 7.64
N ASP A 204 14.26 18.27 7.56
CA ASP A 204 15.18 19.35 7.20
C ASP A 204 15.13 19.70 5.70
N THR A 205 14.70 18.78 4.85
CA THR A 205 14.73 18.94 3.38
C THR A 205 13.36 19.21 2.75
N GLY A 206 12.28 19.06 3.51
CA GLY A 206 10.91 19.16 2.99
C GLY A 206 10.48 17.98 2.09
N LEU A 207 11.31 16.94 1.97
CA LEU A 207 11.03 15.77 1.15
C LEU A 207 9.78 15.00 1.58
N GLY A 208 9.41 15.08 2.86
CA GLY A 208 8.20 14.43 3.34
C GLY A 208 6.95 14.89 2.58
N GLN A 209 6.84 16.18 2.27
CA GLN A 209 5.72 16.69 1.47
C GLN A 209 5.84 16.24 0.00
N VAL A 210 7.05 16.27 -0.56
CA VAL A 210 7.28 15.88 -1.96
C VAL A 210 6.88 14.43 -2.21
N PHE A 211 7.22 13.52 -1.30
CA PHE A 211 6.80 12.12 -1.40
C PHE A 211 5.30 11.95 -1.21
N ALA A 212 4.68 12.68 -0.27
CA ALA A 212 3.23 12.64 -0.11
C ALA A 212 2.53 13.09 -1.41
N ASP A 213 2.94 14.23 -1.98
CA ASP A 213 2.34 14.81 -3.19
C ASP A 213 2.48 13.89 -4.43
N ALA A 214 3.56 13.11 -4.51
CA ALA A 214 3.77 12.13 -5.58
C ALA A 214 2.89 10.87 -5.40
N VAL A 215 2.68 10.43 -4.16
CA VAL A 215 1.95 9.19 -3.87
C VAL A 215 0.43 9.40 -3.83
N PHE A 216 -0.05 10.50 -3.24
CA PHE A 216 -1.49 10.75 -3.02
C PHE A 216 -2.37 10.61 -4.28
N PRO A 217 -1.97 11.10 -5.47
CA PRO A 217 -2.77 10.92 -6.69
C PRO A 217 -3.08 9.46 -7.01
N THR A 218 -2.25 8.52 -6.54
CA THR A 218 -2.47 7.08 -6.72
C THR A 218 -3.73 6.59 -6.00
N LEU A 219 -4.16 7.24 -4.91
CA LEU A 219 -5.37 6.88 -4.18
C LEU A 219 -6.67 7.12 -4.97
N SER A 220 -6.59 7.89 -6.06
CA SER A 220 -7.72 8.16 -6.97
C SER A 220 -7.86 7.16 -8.11
N TYR A 221 -6.98 6.16 -8.22
CA TYR A 221 -7.06 5.09 -9.23
C TYR A 221 -8.13 4.07 -8.83
N LEU A 222 -9.39 4.46 -8.97
CA LEU A 222 -10.57 3.71 -8.52
C LEU A 222 -11.32 3.03 -9.69
N PRO A 223 -12.13 1.99 -9.41
CA PRO A 223 -12.88 1.22 -10.41
C PRO A 223 -13.71 1.99 -11.45
N SER A 224 -14.06 3.25 -11.17
CA SER A 224 -14.80 4.10 -12.10
C SER A 224 -14.00 4.45 -13.37
N LEU A 225 -12.67 4.50 -13.28
CA LEU A 225 -11.76 4.86 -14.38
C LEU A 225 -10.61 3.87 -14.56
N THR A 226 -10.32 3.04 -13.56
CA THR A 226 -9.22 2.07 -13.55
C THR A 226 -9.80 0.69 -13.24
N PRO A 227 -9.44 -0.40 -13.94
CA PRO A 227 -9.95 -1.73 -13.61
C PRO A 227 -9.70 -2.11 -12.14
N GLU A 228 -10.64 -2.83 -11.51
CA GLU A 228 -10.57 -3.14 -10.06
C GLU A 228 -9.25 -3.83 -9.66
N ASP A 229 -8.76 -4.77 -10.47
CA ASP A 229 -7.48 -5.45 -10.20
C ASP A 229 -6.29 -4.48 -10.24
N GLU A 230 -6.29 -3.53 -11.18
CA GLU A 230 -5.25 -2.48 -11.26
C GLU A 230 -5.37 -1.49 -10.10
N SER A 231 -6.58 -1.11 -9.70
CA SER A 231 -6.82 -0.30 -8.50
C SER A 231 -6.20 -0.96 -7.27
N LEU A 232 -6.45 -2.25 -7.04
CA LEU A 232 -5.88 -2.97 -5.90
C LEU A 232 -4.34 -3.01 -5.94
N GLN A 233 -3.75 -3.22 -7.11
CA GLN A 233 -2.29 -3.21 -7.30
C GLN A 233 -1.65 -1.86 -6.94
N LEU A 234 -2.41 -0.76 -7.07
CA LEU A 234 -1.93 0.60 -6.83
C LEU A 234 -2.23 1.12 -5.43
N LEU A 235 -3.45 0.90 -4.94
CA LEU A 235 -3.93 1.45 -3.66
C LEU A 235 -3.13 0.89 -2.48
N GLU A 236 -2.95 -0.44 -2.41
CA GLU A 236 -2.28 -1.06 -1.25
C GLU A 236 -0.83 -0.58 -1.06
N PRO A 237 0.04 -0.57 -2.10
CA PRO A 237 1.37 0.03 -1.98
C PRO A 237 1.37 1.53 -1.69
N ALA A 238 0.37 2.28 -2.18
CA ALA A 238 0.25 3.71 -1.92
C ALA A 238 -0.07 3.99 -0.44
N TYR A 239 -1.06 3.30 0.14
CA TYR A 239 -1.37 3.40 1.57
C TYR A 239 -0.15 3.03 2.42
N LYS A 240 0.51 1.91 2.10
CA LYS A 240 1.72 1.47 2.79
C LYS A 240 2.84 2.53 2.74
N ALA A 241 3.11 3.12 1.58
CA ALA A 241 4.13 4.17 1.46
C ALA A 241 3.79 5.42 2.30
N LEU A 242 2.52 5.86 2.29
CA LEU A 242 2.05 7.02 3.06
C LEU A 242 2.07 6.76 4.57
N LEU A 243 1.71 5.55 5.02
CA LEU A 243 1.78 5.16 6.44
C LEU A 243 3.22 5.08 6.95
N VAL A 244 4.15 4.48 6.17
CA VAL A 244 5.58 4.49 6.50
C VAL A 244 6.12 5.91 6.57
N LEU A 245 5.71 6.78 5.64
CA LEU A 245 6.07 8.19 5.64
C LEU A 245 5.55 8.93 6.89
N ALA A 246 4.28 8.72 7.26
CA ALA A 246 3.70 9.26 8.49
C ALA A 246 4.44 8.76 9.74
N GLY A 247 4.90 7.49 9.73
CA GLY A 247 5.80 6.88 10.70
C GLY A 247 7.10 7.66 10.94
N LYS A 248 7.65 8.27 9.90
CA LYS A 248 8.92 9.03 9.96
C LYS A 248 8.75 10.51 10.31
N GLN A 249 7.53 11.03 10.30
CA GLN A 249 7.28 12.43 10.61
C GLN A 249 7.12 12.65 12.12
N SER A 250 7.57 13.82 12.61
CA SER A 250 7.47 14.14 14.03
C SER A 250 6.01 14.16 14.49
N ALA A 251 5.72 13.50 15.61
CA ALA A 251 4.43 13.58 16.28
C ALA A 251 4.23 14.94 16.98
N THR A 252 5.32 15.60 17.39
CA THR A 252 5.26 16.94 17.99
C THR A 252 5.16 17.99 16.90
N GLY A 253 4.25 18.97 17.08
CA GLY A 253 4.17 20.15 16.22
C GLY A 253 5.53 20.86 16.14
N GLY A 254 5.78 21.61 15.06
CA GLY A 254 7.03 22.36 14.86
C GLY A 254 7.41 23.24 16.06
N LYS A 255 8.63 23.81 16.04
CA LYS A 255 9.43 24.46 17.13
C LYS A 255 8.73 25.29 18.24
N GLU A 256 7.42 25.47 18.24
CA GLU A 256 6.64 26.19 19.26
C GLU A 256 5.37 25.44 19.74
N GLY A 257 5.15 24.17 19.37
CA GLY A 257 4.03 23.36 19.87
C GLY A 257 2.61 23.85 19.51
N ARG A 258 2.50 24.92 18.70
CA ARG A 258 1.23 25.60 18.36
C ARG A 258 0.59 25.18 17.04
N GLY A 259 1.14 24.18 16.33
CA GLY A 259 0.62 23.72 15.04
C GLY A 259 0.38 22.21 15.00
N SER A 260 -0.63 21.77 14.22
CA SER A 260 -0.85 20.35 13.91
C SER A 260 0.43 19.77 13.28
N SER A 261 0.94 18.67 13.84
CA SER A 261 2.19 18.08 13.38
C SER A 261 2.05 17.58 11.93
N PRO A 262 3.15 17.55 11.15
CA PRO A 262 3.11 17.03 9.78
C PRO A 262 2.50 15.64 9.71
N ARG A 263 2.82 14.77 10.69
CA ARG A 263 2.23 13.44 10.83
C ARG A 263 0.71 13.49 10.92
N HIS A 264 0.17 14.32 11.82
CA HIS A 264 -1.28 14.41 12.00
C HIS A 264 -1.98 14.97 10.76
N LYS A 265 -1.39 15.98 10.10
CA LYS A 265 -1.93 16.52 8.84
C LYS A 265 -1.96 15.46 7.74
N LEU A 266 -0.90 14.65 7.63
CA LEU A 266 -0.81 13.57 6.66
C LEU A 266 -1.88 12.50 6.93
N LEU A 267 -2.01 12.03 8.17
CA LEU A 267 -3.03 11.04 8.54
C LEU A 267 -4.46 11.58 8.38
N ASP A 268 -4.69 12.86 8.69
CA ASP A 268 -5.97 13.54 8.45
C ASP A 268 -6.33 13.59 6.96
N HIS A 269 -5.34 13.89 6.11
CA HIS A 269 -5.55 13.90 4.68
C HIS A 269 -5.80 12.48 4.15
N LEU A 270 -5.08 11.49 4.68
CA LEU A 270 -5.21 10.09 4.29
C LEU A 270 -6.60 9.53 4.62
N ILE A 271 -7.14 9.81 5.80
CA ILE A 271 -8.48 9.33 6.17
C ILE A 271 -9.60 10.06 5.40
N ARG A 272 -9.45 11.37 5.17
CA ARG A 272 -10.46 12.16 4.46
C ARG A 272 -10.47 11.87 2.96
N GLU A 273 -9.33 12.07 2.31
CA GLU A 273 -9.22 12.01 0.85
C GLU A 273 -8.82 10.63 0.34
N GLY A 274 -8.14 9.82 1.15
CA GLY A 274 -7.86 8.42 0.79
C GLY A 274 -9.07 7.53 1.07
N ILE A 275 -9.50 7.47 2.34
CA ILE A 275 -10.53 6.52 2.77
C ILE A 275 -11.93 7.00 2.42
N PHE A 276 -12.39 8.15 2.92
CA PHE A 276 -13.80 8.54 2.75
C PHE A 276 -14.16 8.86 1.30
N THR A 277 -13.31 9.64 0.61
CA THR A 277 -13.49 9.90 -0.82
C THR A 277 -13.39 8.60 -1.63
N GLY A 278 -12.42 7.72 -1.32
CA GLY A 278 -12.29 6.41 -1.95
C GLY A 278 -13.55 5.56 -1.80
N TYR A 279 -14.09 5.46 -0.59
CA TYR A 279 -15.32 4.72 -0.30
C TYR A 279 -16.52 5.31 -1.04
N LEU A 280 -16.68 6.63 -1.04
CA LEU A 280 -17.79 7.30 -1.73
C LEU A 280 -17.84 6.93 -3.22
N HIS A 281 -16.67 6.82 -3.87
CA HIS A 281 -16.56 6.51 -5.29
C HIS A 281 -16.50 5.02 -5.62
N ALA A 282 -16.16 4.16 -4.65
CA ALA A 282 -15.95 2.73 -4.86
C ALA A 282 -16.79 1.81 -3.95
N LYS A 283 -17.82 2.32 -3.26
CA LYS A 283 -18.65 1.53 -2.33
C LYS A 283 -19.30 0.28 -2.93
N ASN A 284 -19.50 0.24 -4.25
CA ASN A 284 -20.07 -0.92 -4.94
C ASN A 284 -19.03 -1.99 -5.30
N HIS A 285 -17.75 -1.77 -4.99
CA HIS A 285 -16.65 -2.67 -5.28
C HIS A 285 -16.14 -3.33 -4.00
N VAL A 286 -16.69 -4.50 -3.71
CA VAL A 286 -16.52 -5.23 -2.43
C VAL A 286 -15.04 -5.42 -2.05
N ARG A 287 -14.15 -5.68 -3.01
CA ARG A 287 -12.70 -5.85 -2.75
C ARG A 287 -12.01 -4.53 -2.43
N ILE A 288 -12.45 -3.43 -3.03
CA ILE A 288 -11.96 -2.09 -2.68
C ILE A 288 -12.47 -1.70 -1.30
N VAL A 289 -13.73 -1.95 -0.98
CA VAL A 289 -14.29 -1.70 0.36
C VAL A 289 -13.53 -2.50 1.42
N GLU A 290 -13.23 -3.78 1.16
CA GLU A 290 -12.39 -4.62 2.03
C GLU A 290 -11.02 -3.95 2.30
N LEU A 291 -10.33 -3.52 1.24
CA LEU A 291 -9.07 -2.80 1.35
C LEU A 291 -9.21 -1.52 2.18
N LEU A 292 -10.19 -0.66 1.88
CA LEU A 292 -10.39 0.60 2.58
C LEU A 292 -10.68 0.38 4.07
N CYS A 293 -11.44 -0.65 4.44
CA CYS A 293 -11.65 -1.01 5.84
C CYS A 293 -10.35 -1.44 6.53
N ARG A 294 -9.52 -2.26 5.86
CA ARG A 294 -8.22 -2.68 6.38
C ARG A 294 -7.28 -1.48 6.59
N GLU A 295 -7.18 -0.59 5.62
CA GLU A 295 -6.35 0.60 5.74
C GLU A 295 -6.91 1.60 6.77
N THR A 296 -8.23 1.63 6.98
CA THR A 296 -8.85 2.42 8.07
C THR A 296 -8.32 1.99 9.43
N VAL A 297 -8.14 0.68 9.68
CA VAL A 297 -7.57 0.16 10.93
C VAL A 297 -6.19 0.76 11.17
N GLU A 298 -5.28 0.62 10.19
CA GLU A 298 -3.90 1.09 10.28
C GLU A 298 -3.82 2.61 10.50
N ILE A 299 -4.67 3.37 9.80
CA ILE A 299 -4.70 4.84 9.90
C ILE A 299 -5.25 5.27 11.27
N VAL A 300 -6.36 4.69 11.73
CA VAL A 300 -6.97 5.04 13.02
C VAL A 300 -6.04 4.69 14.18
N ASP A 301 -5.38 3.52 14.14
CA ASP A 301 -4.36 3.15 15.12
C ASP A 301 -3.16 4.11 15.09
N ALA A 302 -2.71 4.52 13.89
CA ALA A 302 -1.63 5.50 13.76
C ALA A 302 -1.99 6.91 14.25
N MET A 303 -3.28 7.28 14.21
CA MET A 303 -3.83 8.54 14.70
C MET A 303 -4.08 8.53 16.22
N GLY A 304 -4.43 7.37 16.79
CA GLY A 304 -4.88 7.27 18.17
C GLY A 304 -6.10 8.13 18.46
N VAL A 305 -6.13 8.78 19.63
CA VAL A 305 -7.25 9.63 20.07
C VAL A 305 -7.56 10.79 19.11
N HIS A 306 -6.64 11.18 18.22
CA HIS A 306 -6.90 12.22 17.23
C HIS A 306 -7.90 11.81 16.15
N ALA A 307 -8.21 10.52 16.03
CA ALA A 307 -9.23 10.00 15.12
C ALA A 307 -10.67 10.40 15.53
N VAL A 308 -10.92 10.80 16.78
CA VAL A 308 -12.27 11.14 17.30
C VAL A 308 -13.01 12.18 16.47
N LYS A 309 -12.30 13.12 15.84
CA LYS A 309 -12.90 14.18 15.02
C LYS A 309 -13.47 13.69 13.69
N HIS A 310 -13.17 12.45 13.31
CA HIS A 310 -13.66 11.81 12.09
C HIS A 310 -14.79 10.82 12.37
N LEU A 311 -15.23 10.67 13.63
CA LEU A 311 -16.32 9.75 14.00
C LEU A 311 -17.58 9.95 13.15
N LYS A 312 -17.89 11.21 12.84
CA LYS A 312 -19.06 11.58 12.03
C LYS A 312 -19.08 11.00 10.61
N ASP A 313 -17.92 10.61 10.09
CA ASP A 313 -17.77 10.05 8.75
C ASP A 313 -17.42 8.55 8.85
N MET A 314 -16.59 8.15 9.84
CA MET A 314 -16.21 6.75 10.07
C MET A 314 -17.38 5.86 10.50
N ILE A 315 -18.18 6.28 11.49
CA ILE A 315 -19.27 5.45 12.02
C ILE A 315 -20.34 5.20 10.94
N PRO A 316 -20.85 6.21 10.21
CA PRO A 316 -21.81 5.96 9.14
C PRO A 316 -21.26 5.09 8.00
N MET A 317 -19.98 5.25 7.64
CA MET A 317 -19.32 4.40 6.64
C MET A 317 -19.31 2.94 7.08
N ILE A 318 -18.81 2.66 8.29
CA ILE A 318 -18.72 1.29 8.82
C ILE A 318 -20.12 0.70 9.03
N SER A 319 -21.05 1.48 9.57
CA SER A 319 -22.46 1.10 9.77
C SER A 319 -23.13 0.71 8.45
N ALA A 320 -22.94 1.49 7.38
CA ALA A 320 -23.48 1.16 6.06
C ALA A 320 -22.98 -0.19 5.51
N ILE A 321 -21.71 -0.53 5.76
CA ILE A 321 -21.14 -1.82 5.34
C ILE A 321 -21.71 -2.98 6.17
N LEU A 322 -21.79 -2.81 7.49
CA LEU A 322 -22.26 -3.87 8.41
C LEU A 322 -23.77 -4.13 8.30
N THR A 323 -24.54 -3.10 7.93
CA THR A 323 -26.00 -3.20 7.80
C THR A 323 -26.48 -3.62 6.41
N ASP A 324 -25.57 -3.82 5.44
CA ASP A 324 -25.93 -4.24 4.09
C ASP A 324 -26.61 -5.62 4.13
N PRO A 325 -27.82 -5.79 3.58
CA PRO A 325 -28.57 -7.05 3.61
C PRO A 325 -27.84 -8.19 2.88
N PHE A 326 -26.93 -7.87 1.96
CA PHE A 326 -26.15 -8.85 1.22
C PHE A 326 -24.72 -8.99 1.75
N ALA A 327 -24.40 -8.40 2.89
CA ALA A 327 -23.04 -8.40 3.44
C ALA A 327 -22.52 -9.82 3.72
N SER A 328 -23.41 -10.76 4.06
CA SER A 328 -23.09 -12.18 4.26
C SER A 328 -22.45 -12.82 3.03
N ALA A 329 -22.68 -12.28 1.83
CA ALA A 329 -22.04 -12.72 0.59
C ALA A 329 -20.53 -12.41 0.53
N ALA A 330 -20.03 -11.53 1.40
CA ALA A 330 -18.66 -11.03 1.42
C ALA A 330 -18.06 -11.03 2.83
N PRO A 331 -17.82 -12.23 3.44
CA PRO A 331 -17.38 -12.35 4.83
C PRO A 331 -16.04 -11.66 5.11
N ARG A 332 -15.11 -11.61 4.14
CA ARG A 332 -13.82 -10.90 4.30
C ARG A 332 -13.99 -9.38 4.46
N THR A 333 -14.91 -8.80 3.70
CA THR A 333 -15.25 -7.38 3.78
C THR A 333 -15.92 -7.06 5.10
N LEU A 334 -16.88 -7.91 5.52
CA LEU A 334 -17.50 -7.80 6.84
C LEU A 334 -16.48 -7.86 7.97
N LEU A 335 -15.60 -8.87 7.95
CA LEU A 335 -14.53 -9.02 8.95
C LEU A 335 -13.64 -7.78 9.00
N SER A 336 -13.28 -7.22 7.84
CA SER A 336 -12.49 -5.99 7.76
C SER A 336 -13.24 -4.78 8.32
N ALA A 337 -14.54 -4.66 8.07
CA ALA A 337 -15.39 -3.61 8.62
C ALA A 337 -15.55 -3.73 10.15
N VAL A 338 -15.72 -4.94 10.67
CA VAL A 338 -15.75 -5.20 12.12
C VAL A 338 -14.41 -4.84 12.76
N LYS A 339 -13.28 -5.20 12.14
CA LYS A 339 -11.95 -4.79 12.62
C LYS A 339 -11.76 -3.27 12.60
N ALA A 340 -12.27 -2.59 11.57
CA ALA A 340 -12.28 -1.12 11.51
C ALA A 340 -13.12 -0.52 12.65
N LEU A 341 -14.29 -1.09 12.96
CA LEU A 341 -15.08 -0.69 14.12
C LEU A 341 -14.30 -0.87 15.42
N GLN A 342 -13.64 -2.01 15.62
CA GLN A 342 -12.83 -2.26 16.81
C GLN A 342 -11.67 -1.28 16.96
N ALA A 343 -11.03 -0.87 15.86
CA ALA A 343 -10.01 0.18 15.88
C ALA A 343 -10.61 1.52 16.31
N VAL A 344 -11.82 1.86 15.83
CA VAL A 344 -12.55 3.05 16.28
C VAL A 344 -12.91 2.96 17.76
N LEU A 345 -13.43 1.83 18.25
CA LEU A 345 -13.73 1.63 19.67
C LEU A 345 -12.47 1.84 20.53
N ARG A 346 -11.35 1.23 20.15
CA ARG A 346 -10.09 1.29 20.89
C ARG A 346 -9.49 2.69 20.98
N ASN A 347 -9.55 3.47 19.89
CA ASN A 347 -8.87 4.75 19.81
C ASN A 347 -9.79 5.95 20.11
N CYS A 348 -11.09 5.81 19.87
CA CYS A 348 -12.05 6.90 19.96
C CYS A 348 -13.00 6.80 21.16
N TRP A 349 -12.85 5.79 22.03
CA TRP A 349 -13.73 5.55 23.19
C TRP A 349 -14.11 6.80 24.01
N PRO A 350 -13.25 7.81 24.27
CA PRO A 350 -13.61 8.95 25.12
C PRO A 350 -14.71 9.85 24.55
N ARG A 351 -15.16 9.60 23.32
CA ARG A 351 -16.21 10.36 22.63
C ARG A 351 -17.37 9.49 22.16
N LEU A 352 -17.44 8.22 22.58
CA LEU A 352 -18.42 7.27 22.07
C LEU A 352 -19.67 7.10 22.97
N MET A 353 -19.59 7.25 24.31
CA MET A 353 -20.76 6.97 25.17
C MET A 353 -21.55 8.22 25.53
N THR A 354 -21.06 9.05 26.46
CA THR A 354 -21.91 10.01 27.16
C THR A 354 -22.45 11.12 26.24
N GLY A 355 -23.77 11.11 26.00
CA GLY A 355 -24.48 12.11 25.18
C GLY A 355 -24.23 12.01 23.67
N SER A 356 -23.71 10.87 23.20
CA SER A 356 -23.31 10.65 21.80
C SER A 356 -24.36 9.80 21.05
N VAL A 357 -24.63 10.18 19.79
CA VAL A 357 -25.50 9.40 18.88
C VAL A 357 -24.83 8.11 18.39
N TRP A 358 -23.51 7.98 18.58
CA TRP A 358 -22.72 6.89 18.03
C TRP A 358 -22.97 5.56 18.73
N GLN A 359 -23.32 5.59 20.02
CA GLN A 359 -23.63 4.38 20.79
C GLN A 359 -24.78 3.61 20.14
N ASP A 360 -25.90 4.28 19.86
CA ASP A 360 -27.07 3.67 19.24
C ASP A 360 -26.79 3.17 17.82
N GLU A 361 -26.05 3.95 17.05
CA GLU A 361 -25.67 3.58 15.68
C GLU A 361 -24.78 2.34 15.64
N ILE A 362 -23.81 2.23 16.56
CA ILE A 362 -22.94 1.06 16.68
C ILE A 362 -23.73 -0.17 17.10
N ILE A 363 -24.61 -0.06 18.11
CA ILE A 363 -25.46 -1.18 18.53
C ILE A 363 -26.35 -1.65 17.37
N ASN A 364 -26.99 -0.71 16.66
CA ASN A 364 -27.80 -1.03 15.50
C ASN A 364 -26.99 -1.72 14.40
N ALA A 365 -25.79 -1.24 14.09
CA ALA A 365 -24.92 -1.86 13.08
C ALA A 365 -24.53 -3.30 13.43
N LEU A 366 -24.18 -3.57 14.70
CA LEU A 366 -23.84 -4.91 15.17
C LEU A 366 -25.04 -5.85 15.12
N VAL A 367 -26.21 -5.38 15.55
CA VAL A 367 -27.48 -6.15 15.55
C VAL A 367 -27.90 -6.50 14.13
N MET A 368 -27.92 -5.52 13.22
CA MET A 368 -28.32 -5.76 11.83
C MET A 368 -27.35 -6.70 11.12
N CYS A 369 -26.04 -6.53 11.33
CA CYS A 369 -25.03 -7.45 10.79
C CYS A 369 -25.28 -8.88 11.27
N TRP A 370 -25.48 -9.07 12.58
CA TRP A 370 -25.78 -10.39 13.16
C TRP A 370 -27.01 -11.04 12.52
N LEU A 371 -28.11 -10.29 12.39
CA LEU A 371 -29.34 -10.82 11.79
C LEU A 371 -29.15 -11.19 10.32
N ASN A 372 -28.39 -10.41 9.55
CA ASN A 372 -28.11 -10.69 8.14
C ASN A 372 -27.22 -11.94 7.95
N LEU A 373 -26.46 -12.35 8.96
CA LEU A 373 -25.65 -13.59 8.93
C LEU A 373 -26.48 -14.86 9.12
N ASP A 374 -27.66 -14.76 9.71
CA ASP A 374 -28.57 -15.90 9.92
C ASP A 374 -29.37 -16.25 8.65
N GLU A 375 -29.30 -15.42 7.60
CA GLU A 375 -29.90 -15.74 6.31
C GLU A 375 -29.09 -16.83 5.57
N PRO A 376 -29.74 -17.88 5.06
CA PRO A 376 -29.06 -19.02 4.44
C PRO A 376 -28.32 -18.60 3.16
N THR A 377 -26.98 -18.63 3.20
CA THR A 377 -26.12 -18.39 2.05
C THR A 377 -25.58 -19.72 1.50
N ASN A 378 -26.13 -20.18 0.37
CA ASN A 378 -25.87 -21.52 -0.17
C ASN A 378 -24.42 -21.78 -0.67
N ASN A 379 -23.52 -20.79 -0.66
CA ASN A 379 -22.21 -20.86 -1.33
C ASN A 379 -21.02 -20.43 -0.46
N ILE A 380 -21.19 -20.23 0.85
CA ILE A 380 -20.15 -19.66 1.72
C ILE A 380 -19.80 -20.65 2.83
N SER A 381 -18.50 -20.76 3.13
CA SER A 381 -18.02 -21.60 4.21
C SER A 381 -18.52 -21.08 5.55
N ASP A 382 -19.17 -21.95 6.32
CA ASP A 382 -19.68 -21.64 7.65
C ASP A 382 -18.58 -21.07 8.57
N ASP A 383 -17.38 -21.65 8.51
CA ASP A 383 -16.18 -21.18 9.24
C ASP A 383 -15.88 -19.68 9.08
N SER A 384 -16.08 -19.12 7.88
CA SER A 384 -15.81 -17.69 7.63
C SER A 384 -16.86 -16.78 8.26
N LEU A 385 -18.12 -17.22 8.33
CA LEU A 385 -19.19 -16.48 8.98
C LEU A 385 -19.08 -16.59 10.51
N GLU A 386 -18.63 -17.74 11.02
CA GLU A 386 -18.32 -17.93 12.44
C GLU A 386 -17.19 -17.00 12.92
N GLU A 387 -16.16 -16.77 12.12
CA GLU A 387 -15.12 -15.78 12.45
C GLU A 387 -15.72 -14.37 12.57
N VAL A 388 -16.64 -13.99 11.67
CA VAL A 388 -17.34 -12.70 11.75
C VAL A 388 -18.20 -12.63 13.00
N ARG A 389 -19.00 -13.67 13.32
CA ARG A 389 -19.82 -13.72 14.53
C ARG A 389 -18.98 -13.52 15.80
N LYS A 390 -17.85 -14.21 15.89
CA LYS A 390 -16.90 -14.07 17.00
C LYS A 390 -16.41 -12.62 17.14
N GLU A 391 -16.01 -11.99 16.04
CA GLU A 391 -15.51 -10.61 16.08
C GLU A 391 -16.64 -9.58 16.37
N LEU A 392 -17.88 -9.86 16.00
CA LEU A 392 -19.05 -9.05 16.40
C LEU A 392 -19.25 -9.09 17.92
N VAL A 393 -19.18 -10.28 18.53
CA VAL A 393 -19.25 -10.44 19.99
C VAL A 393 -18.12 -9.68 20.67
N THR A 394 -16.88 -9.82 20.19
CA THR A 394 -15.72 -9.07 20.70
C THR A 394 -15.95 -7.56 20.62
N SER A 395 -16.53 -7.07 19.53
CA SER A 395 -16.82 -5.65 19.33
C SER A 395 -17.87 -5.14 20.32
N PHE A 396 -18.92 -5.94 20.56
CA PHE A 396 -19.95 -5.61 21.55
C PHE A 396 -19.39 -5.62 22.98
N GLN A 397 -18.56 -6.61 23.33
CA GLN A 397 -17.90 -6.67 24.63
C GLN A 397 -16.99 -5.45 24.86
N ALA A 398 -16.23 -5.03 23.84
CA ALA A 398 -15.45 -3.81 23.91
C ALA A 398 -16.33 -2.57 24.13
N LEU A 399 -17.46 -2.46 23.43
CA LEU A 399 -18.42 -1.38 23.62
C LEU A 399 -19.00 -1.38 25.04
N SER A 400 -19.37 -2.54 25.58
CA SER A 400 -19.88 -2.71 26.94
C SER A 400 -18.85 -2.33 28.00
N ALA A 401 -17.58 -2.75 27.82
CA ALA A 401 -16.49 -2.34 28.69
C ALA A 401 -16.30 -0.82 28.72
N ILE A 402 -16.35 -0.17 27.54
CA ILE A 402 -16.28 1.30 27.44
C ILE A 402 -17.46 1.95 28.17
N ALA A 403 -18.70 1.46 27.95
CA ALA A 403 -19.89 1.99 28.61
C ALA A 403 -19.78 1.92 30.15
N ARG A 404 -19.33 0.78 30.68
CA ARG A 404 -19.09 0.58 32.13
C ARG A 404 -18.07 1.58 32.67
N THR A 405 -17.00 1.88 31.93
CA THR A 405 -16.01 2.88 32.36
C THR A 405 -16.56 4.30 32.44
N GLU A 406 -17.57 4.63 31.63
CA GLU A 406 -18.28 5.92 31.68
C GLU A 406 -19.53 5.88 32.59
N GLY A 407 -19.75 4.79 33.34
CA GLY A 407 -20.89 4.65 34.26
C GLY A 407 -22.23 4.48 33.56
N THR A 408 -22.23 4.05 32.30
CA THR A 408 -23.44 3.77 31.51
C THR A 408 -23.67 2.26 31.45
N ASP A 409 -24.89 1.82 31.75
CA ASP A 409 -25.30 0.43 31.56
C ASP A 409 -26.03 0.26 30.21
N LEU A 410 -25.64 -0.78 29.46
CA LEU A 410 -26.22 -1.12 28.15
C LEU A 410 -27.39 -2.10 28.25
N SER A 411 -27.59 -2.76 29.40
CA SER A 411 -28.65 -3.77 29.64
C SER A 411 -30.02 -3.27 29.17
N ALA A 412 -30.44 -2.08 29.62
CA ALA A 412 -31.72 -1.46 29.32
C ALA A 412 -31.97 -1.22 27.82
N ARG A 413 -30.90 -1.14 27.00
CA ARG A 413 -31.00 -1.01 25.54
C ARG A 413 -31.01 -2.36 24.83
N VAL A 414 -30.39 -3.37 25.42
CA VAL A 414 -30.18 -4.70 24.83
C VAL A 414 -31.35 -5.64 25.11
N GLU A 415 -31.89 -5.64 26.33
CA GLU A 415 -32.99 -6.53 26.74
C GLU A 415 -34.21 -6.46 25.81
N PRO A 416 -34.70 -5.27 25.37
CA PRO A 416 -35.84 -5.21 24.47
C PRO A 416 -35.53 -5.79 23.07
N LEU A 417 -34.26 -5.76 22.65
CA LEU A 417 -33.83 -6.28 21.36
C LEU A 417 -33.82 -7.82 21.38
N VAL A 418 -33.27 -8.42 22.43
CA VAL A 418 -33.27 -9.88 22.62
C VAL A 418 -34.70 -10.42 22.77
N ALA A 419 -35.56 -9.70 23.50
CA ALA A 419 -36.97 -10.06 23.63
C ALA A 419 -37.71 -10.08 22.28
N LYS A 420 -37.31 -9.21 21.35
CA LYS A 420 -37.90 -9.14 19.99
C LYS A 420 -37.30 -10.19 19.05
N ALA A 421 -36.02 -10.52 19.19
CA ALA A 421 -35.31 -11.49 18.36
C ALA A 421 -34.33 -12.32 19.20
N GLY A 422 -34.74 -13.54 19.57
CA GLY A 422 -33.98 -14.41 20.46
C GLY A 422 -32.60 -14.83 19.94
N SER A 423 -32.36 -14.84 18.62
CA SER A 423 -31.04 -15.14 18.05
C SER A 423 -29.97 -14.11 18.44
N LEU A 424 -30.36 -12.89 18.83
CA LEU A 424 -29.45 -11.86 19.29
C LEU A 424 -28.81 -12.16 20.65
N ALA A 425 -29.31 -13.13 21.41
CA ALA A 425 -28.69 -13.52 22.68
C ALA A 425 -27.21 -13.91 22.49
N GLY A 426 -26.86 -14.52 21.35
CA GLY A 426 -25.49 -14.88 21.01
C GLY A 426 -24.56 -13.69 20.75
N LEU A 427 -25.11 -12.54 20.31
CA LEU A 427 -24.33 -11.31 20.10
C LEU A 427 -23.94 -10.65 21.43
N PHE A 428 -24.83 -10.72 22.41
CA PHE A 428 -24.73 -10.00 23.69
C PHE A 428 -24.16 -10.84 24.84
N LEU A 429 -23.41 -11.90 24.51
CA LEU A 429 -22.74 -12.78 25.47
C LEU A 429 -21.85 -11.97 26.44
N GLY A 430 -22.09 -12.12 27.75
CA GLY A 430 -21.42 -11.37 28.83
C GLY A 430 -22.21 -10.21 29.46
N LEU A 431 -23.41 -9.89 28.95
CA LEU A 431 -24.42 -9.08 29.66
C LEU A 431 -25.60 -9.91 30.14
N VAL A 432 -25.96 -10.97 29.42
CA VAL A 432 -27.15 -11.79 29.70
C VAL A 432 -26.87 -12.87 30.77
N ASP A 433 -25.61 -13.29 30.93
CA ASP A 433 -25.23 -14.36 31.88
C ASP A 433 -25.14 -13.90 33.34
N ASP A 434 -25.13 -12.60 33.63
CA ASP A 434 -25.09 -12.10 35.03
C ASP A 434 -26.50 -11.92 35.64
N ASP A 435 -27.58 -11.89 34.84
CA ASP A 435 -28.95 -11.62 35.33
C ASP A 435 -30.00 -12.71 35.01
N MET A 436 -29.64 -13.76 34.27
CA MET A 436 -30.57 -14.88 33.99
C MET A 436 -30.00 -16.18 34.54
N GLY A 437 -30.21 -16.37 35.85
CA GLY A 437 -30.11 -17.67 36.48
C GLY A 437 -31.05 -18.65 35.79
N PHE A 438 -30.47 -19.60 35.07
CA PHE A 438 -31.06 -20.90 34.81
C PHE A 438 -30.55 -21.90 35.83
#